data_AF-A0A919HL36-F1
#
_entry.id   AF-A0A919HL36-F1
#
_cell.length_a   1.000
_cell.length_b   1.000
_cell.length_c   1.000
_cell.angle_alpha   90.00
_cell.angle_beta   90.00
_cell.angle_gamma   90.00
#
_symmetry.space_group_name_H-M   'P 1'
#
loop_
_entity.id
_entity.type
_entity.pdbx_description
1 polymer ?
#
loop_
_entity_poly.entity_id
_entity_poly.type
_entity_poly.pdbx_seq_one_letter_code
_entity_poly.pdbx_strand_id
1 'polypeptide(L)'
;MAAVAAAAAGCDVIVHAVNPPGYRHWRQQVLPMLRNTLQAAERQRALVVLPGTVYNYGPDAFPLIAEEAAQQPVTRKGAIRVAMELALKDYVQRGGRALIVRAGDFWSTRRK
;
A
#
# COMPACT_ATOMS: atom_id res chain seq x y z
N MET A 1 16.05 -5.14 -2.30
CA MET A 1 15.87 -4.38 -3.54
C MET A 1 16.19 -5.20 -4.80
N ALA A 2 17.37 -5.82 -4.94
CA ALA A 2 17.79 -6.49 -6.18
C ALA A 2 16.76 -7.51 -6.76
N ALA A 3 16.21 -8.38 -5.92
CA ALA A 3 15.19 -9.36 -6.35
C ALA A 3 13.90 -8.70 -6.86
N VAL A 4 13.42 -7.63 -6.19
CA VAL A 4 12.20 -6.90 -6.60
C VAL A 4 12.43 -6.16 -7.91
N ALA A 5 13.60 -5.54 -8.08
CA ALA A 5 13.94 -4.82 -9.30
C ALA A 5 14.05 -5.78 -10.50
N ALA A 6 14.66 -6.95 -10.31
CA ALA A 6 14.73 -7.99 -11.34
C ALA A 6 13.33 -8.50 -11.72
N ALA A 7 12.48 -8.79 -10.73
CA ALA A 7 11.11 -9.25 -10.97
C ALA A 7 10.21 -8.20 -11.64
N ALA A 8 10.53 -6.91 -11.49
CA ALA A 8 9.78 -5.81 -12.09
C ALA A 8 10.18 -5.50 -13.54
N ALA A 9 11.28 -6.07 -14.06
CA ALA A 9 11.80 -5.73 -15.37
C ALA A 9 10.76 -5.94 -16.48
N GLY A 10 10.42 -4.88 -17.21
CA GLY A 10 9.44 -4.91 -18.30
C GLY A 10 7.97 -4.95 -17.84
N CYS A 11 7.68 -4.80 -16.54
CA CYS A 11 6.29 -4.74 -16.06
C CYS A 11 5.68 -3.35 -16.26
N ASP A 12 4.48 -3.29 -16.85
CA ASP A 12 3.68 -2.05 -16.91
C ASP A 12 2.95 -1.73 -15.60
N VAL A 13 2.65 -2.77 -14.81
CA VAL A 13 1.89 -2.69 -13.56
C VAL A 13 2.52 -3.58 -12.50
N ILE A 14 2.63 -3.06 -11.27
CA ILE A 14 3.09 -3.81 -10.10
C ILE A 14 2.00 -3.73 -9.02
N VAL A 15 1.42 -4.88 -8.68
CA VAL A 15 0.45 -4.98 -7.58
C VAL A 15 1.19 -5.28 -6.27
N HIS A 16 1.24 -4.31 -5.35
CA HIS A 16 1.85 -4.48 -4.03
C HIS A 16 0.91 -5.21 -3.07
N ALA A 17 0.76 -6.52 -3.27
CA ALA A 17 -0.05 -7.40 -2.42
C ALA A 17 0.78 -8.29 -1.46
N VAL A 18 2.09 -8.02 -1.36
CA VAL A 18 3.01 -8.81 -0.56
C VAL A 18 2.96 -8.41 0.92
N ASN A 19 3.06 -9.38 1.81
CA ASN A 19 3.27 -9.18 3.24
C ASN A 19 4.48 -10.02 3.67
N PRO A 20 5.17 -9.64 4.76
CA PRO A 20 6.25 -10.46 5.27
C PRO A 20 5.74 -11.86 5.67
N PRO A 21 6.59 -12.90 5.56
CA PRO A 21 6.20 -14.28 5.86
C PRO A 21 5.55 -14.40 7.24
N GLY A 22 4.35 -14.99 7.28
CA GLY A 22 3.56 -15.15 8.51
C GLY A 22 3.24 -13.83 9.23
N TYR A 23 3.28 -12.69 8.54
CA TYR A 23 3.11 -11.34 9.11
C TYR A 23 4.14 -10.99 10.20
N ARG A 24 5.25 -11.73 10.29
CA ARG A 24 6.30 -11.48 11.28
C ARG A 24 6.89 -10.09 11.04
N HIS A 25 7.04 -9.32 12.13
CA HIS A 25 7.59 -7.96 12.09
C HIS A 25 6.88 -7.02 11.10
N TRP A 26 5.60 -7.25 10.79
CA TRP A 26 4.84 -6.51 9.78
C TRP A 26 5.00 -4.99 9.90
N ARG A 27 4.92 -4.49 11.13
CA ARG A 27 5.02 -3.05 11.43
C ARG A 27 6.36 -2.44 11.05
N GLN A 28 7.43 -3.23 11.05
CA GLN A 28 8.79 -2.80 10.70
C GLN A 28 9.07 -3.00 9.20
N GLN A 29 8.47 -4.03 8.59
CA GLN A 29 8.84 -4.47 7.24
C GLN A 29 7.95 -3.90 6.13
N VAL A 30 6.69 -3.58 6.40
CA VAL A 30 5.74 -3.21 5.34
C VAL A 30 6.13 -1.94 4.59
N LEU A 31 6.61 -0.90 5.28
CA LEU A 31 7.07 0.33 4.64
C LEU A 31 8.37 0.13 3.83
N PRO A 32 9.42 -0.53 4.35
CA PRO A 32 10.56 -0.92 3.54
C PRO A 32 10.20 -1.75 2.30
N MET A 33 9.26 -2.69 2.44
CA MET A 33 8.78 -3.51 1.32
C MET A 33 8.09 -2.64 0.26
N LEU A 34 7.18 -1.74 0.66
CA LEU A 34 6.55 -0.79 -0.25
C LEU A 34 7.60 0.09 -0.95
N ARG A 35 8.57 0.64 -0.22
CA ARG A 35 9.64 1.48 -0.79
C ARG A 35 10.46 0.73 -1.85
N ASN A 36 10.76 -0.56 -1.65
CA ASN A 36 11.40 -1.38 -2.68
C ASN A 36 10.52 -1.50 -3.95
N THR A 37 9.21 -1.67 -3.79
CA THR A 37 8.27 -1.69 -4.93
C THR A 37 8.26 -0.34 -5.66
N LEU A 38 8.18 0.78 -4.93
CA LEU A 38 8.17 2.13 -5.53
C LEU A 38 9.44 2.40 -6.34
N GLN A 39 10.62 2.06 -5.81
CA GLN A 39 11.90 2.21 -6.50
C GLN A 39 11.98 1.33 -7.77
N ALA A 40 11.46 0.11 -7.72
CA ALA A 40 11.41 -0.76 -8.88
C ALA A 40 10.46 -0.19 -9.95
N ALA A 41 9.27 0.27 -9.53
CA ALA A 41 8.28 0.88 -10.41
C ALA A 41 8.81 2.15 -11.09
N GLU A 42 9.56 2.99 -10.36
CA GLU A 42 10.17 4.21 -10.89
C GLU A 42 11.07 3.92 -12.11
N ARG A 43 11.89 2.86 -12.05
CA ARG A 43 12.77 2.46 -13.17
C ARG A 43 12.01 1.96 -14.39
N GLN A 44 10.87 1.32 -14.17
CA GLN A 44 10.05 0.71 -15.21
C GLN A 44 8.95 1.66 -15.72
N ARG A 45 8.79 2.81 -15.07
CA ARG A 45 7.62 3.69 -15.21
C ARG A 45 6.30 2.95 -14.98
N ALA A 46 6.31 1.91 -14.15
CA ALA A 46 5.14 1.05 -13.91
C ALA A 46 4.08 1.75 -13.04
N LEU A 47 2.81 1.41 -13.24
CA LEU A 47 1.74 1.74 -12.30
C LEU A 47 1.86 0.87 -11.05
N VAL A 48 1.89 1.49 -9.87
CA VAL A 48 1.82 0.76 -8.59
C VAL A 48 0.37 0.68 -8.11
N VAL A 49 -0.16 -0.54 -7.98
CA VAL A 49 -1.47 -0.77 -7.38
C VAL A 49 -1.30 -1.19 -5.93
N LEU A 50 -1.92 -0.47 -5.01
CA LEU A 50 -2.00 -0.84 -3.60
C LEU A 50 -3.44 -1.24 -3.25
N PRO A 51 -3.68 -2.50 -2.84
CA PRO A 51 -4.88 -2.87 -2.11
C PRO A 51 -4.87 -2.18 -0.74
N GLY A 52 -5.53 -1.02 -0.66
CA GLY A 52 -5.66 -0.19 0.53
C GLY A 52 -6.76 -0.71 1.47
N THR A 53 -6.93 -0.04 2.61
CA THR A 53 -7.90 -0.47 3.63
C THR A 53 -8.68 0.69 4.19
N VAL A 54 -9.89 0.46 4.69
CA VAL A 54 -10.66 1.47 5.44
C VAL A 54 -10.09 1.77 6.84
N TYR A 55 -9.08 1.04 7.31
CA TYR A 55 -8.48 1.26 8.63
C TYR A 55 -7.69 2.56 8.78
N ASN A 56 -7.52 3.31 7.68
CA ASN A 56 -6.89 4.61 7.66
C ASN A 56 -7.75 5.68 8.37
N TYR A 57 -9.03 5.39 8.56
CA TYR A 57 -10.04 6.32 9.04
C TYR A 57 -10.40 6.08 10.50
N GLY A 58 -10.75 7.16 11.20
CA GLY A 58 -11.30 7.14 12.54
C GLY A 58 -12.83 7.22 12.53
N PRO A 59 -13.47 7.18 13.71
CA PRO A 59 -14.93 7.29 13.85
C PRO A 59 -15.55 8.53 13.19
N ASP A 60 -14.75 9.58 12.98
CA ASP A 60 -15.10 10.84 12.33
C ASP A 60 -15.52 10.69 10.86
N ALA A 61 -15.09 9.63 10.18
CA ALA A 61 -15.41 9.39 8.76
C ALA A 61 -16.42 8.25 8.53
N PHE A 62 -16.85 7.55 9.58
CA PHE A 62 -17.82 6.45 9.49
C PHE A 62 -19.27 6.95 9.61
N PRO A 63 -20.28 6.21 9.11
CA PRO A 63 -20.19 4.88 8.47
C PRO A 63 -19.93 4.91 6.96
N LEU A 64 -20.12 6.07 6.31
CA LEU A 64 -19.93 6.24 4.87
C LEU A 64 -18.68 7.09 4.63
N ILE A 65 -17.60 6.42 4.20
CA ILE A 65 -16.30 7.06 3.99
C ILE A 65 -16.24 7.57 2.55
N ALA A 66 -16.13 8.90 2.39
CA ALA A 66 -15.80 9.51 1.11
C ALA A 66 -14.31 9.32 0.76
N GLU A 67 -13.98 9.31 -0.52
CA GLU A 67 -12.62 9.11 -1.03
C GLU A 67 -11.63 10.18 -0.52
N GLU A 68 -12.12 11.41 -0.32
CA GLU A 68 -11.37 12.57 0.17
C GLU A 68 -11.42 12.73 1.71
N ALA A 69 -12.05 11.81 2.43
CA ALA A 69 -12.14 11.87 3.89
C ALA A 69 -10.75 11.98 4.53
N ALA A 70 -10.65 12.71 5.64
CA ALA A 70 -9.40 12.84 6.37
C ALA A 70 -8.98 11.49 6.97
N GLN A 71 -7.73 11.08 6.75
CA GLN A 71 -7.20 9.85 7.34
C GLN A 71 -6.74 10.11 8.78
N GLN A 72 -7.66 9.92 9.75
CA GLN A 72 -7.42 10.11 11.19
C GLN A 72 -7.49 8.79 11.97
N PRO A 73 -6.53 7.87 11.79
CA PRO A 73 -6.62 6.54 12.38
C PRO A 73 -6.42 6.58 13.89
N VAL A 74 -7.29 5.89 14.64
CA VAL A 74 -7.16 5.71 16.10
C VAL A 74 -6.40 4.45 16.50
N THR A 75 -5.79 3.75 15.52
CA THR A 75 -5.07 2.49 15.76
C THR A 75 -3.66 2.53 15.19
N ARG A 76 -2.74 1.78 15.82
CA ARG A 76 -1.37 1.62 15.29
C ARG A 76 -1.35 0.98 13.90
N LYS A 77 -2.29 0.07 13.61
CA LYS A 77 -2.44 -0.55 12.27
C LYS A 77 -2.84 0.51 11.24
N GLY A 78 -3.83 1.34 11.57
CA GLY A 78 -4.28 2.44 10.73
C GLY A 78 -3.19 3.46 10.46
N ALA A 79 -2.44 3.88 11.48
CA ALA A 79 -1.31 4.80 11.32
C ALA A 79 -0.26 4.31 10.31
N ILE A 80 0.02 3.00 10.29
CA ILE A 80 0.94 2.41 9.31
C ILE A 80 0.34 2.42 7.90
N ARG A 81 -0.97 2.18 7.77
CA ARG A 81 -1.65 2.25 6.46
C ARG A 81 -1.66 3.67 5.90
N VAL A 82 -1.89 4.68 6.74
CA VAL A 82 -1.74 6.10 6.36
C VAL A 82 -0.32 6.38 5.91
N ALA A 83 0.69 5.94 6.66
CA ALA A 83 2.09 6.12 6.26
C ALA A 83 2.42 5.46 4.91
N MET A 84 1.82 4.31 4.59
CA MET A 84 1.97 3.67 3.28
C MET A 84 1.35 4.49 2.15
N GLU A 85 0.15 5.04 2.36
CA GLU A 85 -0.52 5.88 1.36
C GLU A 85 0.18 7.24 1.18
N LEU A 86 0.73 7.82 2.25
CA LEU A 86 1.59 9.00 2.16
C LEU A 86 2.85 8.73 1.32
N ALA A 87 3.50 7.58 1.50
CA ALA A 87 4.65 7.21 0.66
C ALA A 87 4.29 7.06 -0.83
N LEU A 88 3.08 6.60 -1.15
CA LEU A 88 2.56 6.58 -2.52
C LEU A 88 2.27 7.99 -3.04
N LYS A 89 1.69 8.85 -2.21
CA LYS A 89 1.45 10.26 -2.56
C LYS A 89 2.78 10.96 -2.91
N ASP A 90 3.81 10.80 -2.07
CA ASP A 90 5.15 11.33 -2.33
C ASP A 90 5.76 10.76 -3.61
N TYR A 91 5.53 9.47 -3.91
CA TYR A 91 5.97 8.85 -5.16
C TYR A 91 5.28 9.45 -6.39
N VAL A 92 3.96 9.67 -6.33
CA VAL A 92 3.21 10.31 -7.42
C VAL A 92 3.65 11.76 -7.63
N GLN A 93 3.92 12.50 -6.56
CA GLN A 93 4.45 13.87 -6.65
C GLN A 93 5.81 13.95 -7.36
N ARG A 94 6.60 12.87 -7.36
CA ARG A 94 7.86 12.76 -8.11
C ARG A 94 7.70 12.21 -9.54
N GLY A 95 6.47 12.13 -10.06
CA GLY A 95 6.17 11.65 -11.42
C GLY A 95 5.85 10.16 -11.52
N GLY A 96 5.74 9.45 -10.39
CA GLY A 96 5.25 8.08 -10.34
C GLY A 96 3.76 7.95 -10.65
N ARG A 97 3.29 6.72 -10.89
CA ARG A 97 1.87 6.41 -11.09
C ARG A 97 1.39 5.43 -10.04
N ALA A 98 0.30 5.76 -9.34
CA ALA A 98 -0.28 4.90 -8.32
C ALA A 98 -1.80 4.82 -8.41
N LEU A 99 -2.35 3.66 -8.05
CA LEU A 99 -3.77 3.42 -7.85
C LEU A 99 -3.95 2.76 -6.48
N ILE A 100 -4.84 3.32 -5.65
CA ILE A 100 -5.20 2.75 -4.36
C ILE A 100 -6.64 2.25 -4.47
N VAL A 101 -6.86 0.97 -4.20
CA VAL A 101 -8.21 0.40 -4.09
C VAL A 101 -8.46 0.13 -2.61
N ARG A 102 -9.20 1.02 -1.95
CA ARG A 102 -9.51 0.87 -0.51
C ARG A 102 -10.75 0.00 -0.34
N ALA A 103 -10.66 -1.00 0.53
CA ALA A 103 -11.84 -1.76 0.93
C ALA A 103 -11.79 -2.22 2.39
N GLY A 104 -12.93 -2.76 2.84
CA GLY A 104 -13.11 -3.34 4.17
C GLY A 104 -12.42 -4.70 4.34
N ASP A 105 -12.96 -5.53 5.22
CA ASP A 105 -12.49 -6.89 5.40
C ASP A 105 -12.89 -7.76 4.19
N PHE A 106 -11.98 -8.66 3.80
CA PHE A 106 -12.21 -9.62 2.72
C PHE A 106 -12.12 -11.04 3.27
N TRP A 107 -12.92 -11.95 2.73
CA TRP A 107 -12.87 -13.37 3.02
C TRP A 107 -12.43 -14.15 1.77
N SER A 108 -11.82 -15.32 1.97
CA SER A 108 -11.36 -16.20 0.90
C SER A 108 -11.54 -17.66 1.30
N THR A 109 -11.67 -18.54 0.31
CA THR A 109 -11.78 -20.00 0.51
C THR A 109 -10.46 -20.66 0.90
N ARG A 110 -9.33 -19.97 0.76
CA ARG A 110 -8.02 -20.43 1.24
C ARG A 110 -7.72 -19.88 2.64
N ARG A 111 -7.25 -20.76 3.55
CA ARG A 111 -6.68 -20.35 4.84
C ARG A 111 -5.28 -19.73 4.60
N LYS A 112 -4.99 -18.64 5.32
CA LYS A 112 -3.69 -17.95 5.30
C LYS A 112 -2.65 -18.66 6.15
#